data_AF-A0A7J2KM20-F1
#
_entry.id   AF-A0A7J2KM20-F1
#
_cell.length_a   1.000
_cell.length_b   1.000
_cell.length_c   1.000
_cell.angle_alpha   90.00
_cell.angle_beta   90.00
_cell.angle_gamma   90.00
#
_symmetry.space_group_name_H-M   'P 1'
#
loop_
_entity.id
_entity.type
_entity.pdbx_description
1 polymer ?
#
loop_
_entity_poly.entity_id
_entity_poly.type
_entity_poly.pdbx_seq_one_letter_code
_entity_poly.pdbx_strand_id
1 'polypeptide(L)' 'GYYMTYGQCENSGIVNKEKLLPIGLAEGCILKRNISMDQVLTYDDVDLPEDRLCDKLRNEQTKYFFSQVPH' A
#
# COMPACT_ATOMS: atom_id res chain seq x y z
N GLY A 1 11.66 -10.32 11.67
CA GLY A 1 10.83 -9.60 12.65
C GLY A 1 9.41 -9.56 12.14
N TYR A 2 8.69 -10.68 12.26
CA TYR A 2 7.49 -11.01 11.48
C TYR A 2 6.14 -10.65 12.15
N TYR A 3 6.11 -9.66 13.05
CA TYR A 3 4.93 -9.40 13.90
C TYR A 3 4.52 -7.93 13.97
N MET A 4 4.97 -7.09 13.04
CA MET A 4 4.70 -5.64 13.09
C MET A 4 3.54 -5.20 12.19
N THR A 5 3.02 -6.09 11.33
CA THR A 5 1.90 -5.78 10.42
C THR A 5 1.03 -7.02 10.23
N TYR A 6 -0.29 -6.86 10.26
CA TYR A 6 -1.25 -7.86 9.82
C TYR A 6 -2.06 -7.30 8.64
N GLY A 7 -2.46 -8.17 7.71
CA GLY A 7 -3.30 -7.77 6.58
C GLY A 7 -4.77 -7.71 6.99
N GLN A 8 -5.48 -6.69 6.50
CA GLN A 8 -6.94 -6.60 6.58
C GLN A 8 -7.52 -6.59 5.16
N CYS A 9 -8.65 -7.27 4.96
CA CYS A 9 -9.35 -7.28 3.68
C CYS A 9 -10.17 -6.00 3.53
N GLU A 10 -9.90 -5.23 2.47
CA GLU A 10 -10.65 -4.02 2.13
C GLU A 10 -11.07 -4.04 0.66
N ASN A 11 -12.12 -3.27 0.34
CA ASN A 11 -12.61 -3.15 -1.04
C ASN A 11 -11.57 -2.43 -1.91
N SER A 12 -11.41 -2.88 -3.14
CA SER A 12 -10.42 -2.32 -4.09
C SER A 12 -10.60 -0.81 -4.33
N GLY A 13 -11.85 -0.34 -4.36
CA GLY A 13 -12.16 1.10 -4.45
C GLY A 13 -11.70 1.90 -3.22
N ILE A 14 -11.84 1.33 -2.02
CA ILE A 14 -11.38 1.96 -0.76
C ILE A 14 -9.86 1.98 -0.72
N VAL A 15 -9.22 0.84 -1.01
CA VAL A 15 -7.75 0.71 -1.08
C VAL A 15 -7.15 1.78 -1.99
N ASN A 16 -7.73 2.00 -3.18
CA ASN A 16 -7.23 3.01 -4.11
C ASN A 16 -7.54 4.45 -3.65
N LYS A 17 -8.77 4.70 -3.17
CA LYS A 17 -9.20 6.04 -2.72
C LYS A 17 -8.39 6.53 -1.52
N GLU A 18 -8.14 5.64 -0.55
CA GLU A 18 -7.44 5.95 0.69
C GLU A 18 -5.94 5.65 0.62
N LYS A 19 -5.45 5.21 -0.54
CA LYS A 19 -4.04 4.87 -0.78
C LYS A 19 -3.48 3.89 0.26
N LEU A 20 -4.26 2.88 0.62
CA LEU A 20 -3.86 1.88 1.60
C LEU A 20 -2.66 1.08 1.09
N LEU A 21 -1.70 0.81 1.97
CA LEU A 21 -0.51 0.03 1.67
C LEU A 21 -0.89 -1.46 1.54
N PRO A 22 -0.74 -2.08 0.37
CA PRO A 22 -1.02 -3.51 0.22
C PRO A 22 -0.04 -4.33 1.06
N ILE A 23 -0.55 -5.31 1.80
CA ILE A 23 0.27 -6.15 2.70
C ILE A 23 1.45 -6.83 1.96
N GLY A 24 1.24 -7.26 0.71
CA GLY A 24 2.30 -7.85 -0.11
C GLY A 24 3.40 -6.88 -0.57
N LEU A 25 3.21 -5.57 -0.36
CA LEU A 25 4.20 -4.53 -0.61
C LEU A 25 4.79 -3.95 0.68
N ALA A 26 4.24 -4.28 1.84
CA ALA A 26 4.69 -3.75 3.13
C ALA A 26 6.08 -4.27 3.54
N GLU A 27 6.51 -5.42 3.01
CA GLU A 27 7.83 -5.99 3.33
C GLU A 27 8.96 -5.05 2.88
N GLY A 28 9.92 -4.79 3.77
CA GLY A 28 11.05 -3.90 3.50
C GLY A 28 10.73 -2.40 3.52
N CYS A 29 9.47 -2.01 3.69
CA CYS A 29 9.10 -0.61 3.86
C CYS A 29 9.60 -0.06 5.21
N ILE A 30 9.96 1.23 5.22
CA ILE A 30 10.38 1.94 6.43
C ILE A 30 9.31 2.96 6.81
N LEU A 31 8.92 3.01 8.08
CA LEU A 31 7.97 4.01 8.56
C LEU A 31 8.57 5.42 8.53
N LYS A 32 7.86 6.36 7.91
CA LYS A 32 8.21 7.79 7.87
C LYS A 32 7.90 8.52 9.18
N ARG A 33 6.93 7.99 9.93
CA ARG A 33 6.42 8.57 11.17
C ARG A 33 6.05 7.49 12.16
N ASN A 34 5.96 7.86 13.43
CA ASN A 34 5.40 6.98 14.44
C ASN A 34 3.89 6.80 14.20
N ILE A 35 3.44 5.57 14.30
CA ILE A 35 2.06 5.14 14.03
C ILE A 35 1.59 4.29 15.20
N SER A 36 0.34 4.48 15.60
CA SER A 36 -0.28 3.70 16.67
C SER A 36 -0.52 2.26 16.24
N MET A 37 -0.54 1.34 17.21
CA MET A 37 -1.00 -0.02 16.96
C MET A 37 -2.42 -0.01 16.38
N ASP A 38 -2.71 -0.94 15.48
CA ASP A 38 -4.00 -1.10 14.78
C ASP A 38 -4.38 0.04 13.81
N GLN A 39 -3.49 1.00 13.58
CA GLN A 39 -3.71 2.00 12.55
C GLN A 39 -3.38 1.44 11.17
N VAL A 40 -4.30 1.65 10.22
CA VAL A 40 -4.12 1.24 8.81
C VAL A 40 -2.96 2.03 8.19
N LEU A 41 -2.04 1.32 7.53
CA LEU A 41 -0.92 1.92 6.81
C LEU A 41 -1.33 2.37 5.42
N THR A 42 -0.86 3.54 5.01
CA THR A 42 -0.98 4.10 3.67
C THR A 42 0.39 4.26 3.01
N TYR A 43 0.43 4.53 1.71
CA TYR A 43 1.70 4.88 1.04
C TYR A 43 2.37 6.14 1.61
N ASP A 44 1.59 7.04 2.24
CA ASP A 44 2.13 8.26 2.84
C ASP A 44 2.81 8.00 4.19
N ASP A 45 2.59 6.80 4.78
CA ASP A 45 3.19 6.37 6.04
C ASP A 45 4.58 5.74 5.88
N VAL A 46 4.94 5.32 4.66
CA VAL A 46 6.12 4.50 4.40
C VAL A 46 7.01 5.01 3.28
N ASP A 47 8.31 4.76 3.42
CA ASP A 47 9.27 4.75 2.31
C ASP A 47 9.31 3.36 1.70
N LEU A 48 9.09 3.31 0.38
CA LEU A 48 9.19 2.07 -0.40
C LEU A 48 10.66 1.77 -0.71
N PRO A 49 11.08 0.50 -0.73
CA PRO A 49 12.39 0.11 -1.24
C PRO A 49 12.60 0.58 -2.68
N GLU A 50 13.78 1.09 -3.00
CA GLU A 50 14.11 1.51 -4.36
C GLU A 50 14.14 0.32 -5.33
N ASP A 51 13.75 0.58 -6.58
CA ASP A 51 13.82 -0.34 -7.72
C ASP A 51 13.11 -1.69 -7.63
N ARG A 52 12.19 -1.85 -6.67
CA ARG A 52 11.43 -3.09 -6.52
C ARG A 52 10.40 -3.29 -7.65
N LEU A 53 10.52 -4.41 -8.37
CA LEU A 53 9.67 -4.74 -9.52
C LEU A 53 8.17 -4.79 -9.17
N CYS A 54 7.82 -5.32 -7.99
CA CYS A 54 6.41 -5.42 -7.61
C CYS A 54 5.74 -4.05 -7.42
N ASP A 55 6.47 -3.02 -6.98
CA ASP A 55 5.93 -1.65 -6.91
C ASP A 55 5.68 -1.07 -8.30
N LYS A 56 6.60 -1.33 -9.25
CA LYS A 56 6.44 -0.92 -10.65
C LYS A 56 5.19 -1.57 -11.27
N LEU A 57 5.05 -2.89 -11.13
CA LEU A 57 3.89 -3.64 -11.63
C LEU A 57 2.58 -3.24 -10.93
N ARG A 58 2.61 -2.96 -9.62
CA ARG A 58 1.43 -2.47 -8.91
C ARG A 58 1.00 -1.11 -9.42
N ASN A 59 1.95 -0.20 -9.66
CA ASN A 59 1.65 1.10 -10.24
C ASN A 59 1.05 0.98 -11.65
N GLU A 60 1.51 0.03 -12.46
CA GLU A 60 0.92 -0.27 -13.77
C GLU A 60 -0.53 -0.78 -13.63
N GLN A 61 -0.79 -1.70 -12.70
CA GLN A 61 -2.16 -2.13 -12.39
C GLN A 61 -3.03 -0.97 -11.92
N THR A 62 -2.51 -0.12 -11.02
CA THR A 62 -3.26 1.02 -10.51
C THR A 62 -3.65 1.97 -11.63
N LYS A 63 -2.71 2.25 -12.54
CA LYS A 63 -3.01 3.02 -13.75
C LYS A 63 -4.05 2.30 -14.59
N TYR A 64 -3.83 1.05 -15.00
CA TYR A 64 -4.74 0.35 -15.90
C TYR A 64 -6.18 0.22 -15.35
N PHE A 65 -6.34 -0.11 -14.07
CA PHE A 65 -7.65 -0.37 -13.47
C PHE A 65 -8.32 0.85 -12.84
N PHE A 66 -7.58 1.91 -12.52
CA PHE A 66 -8.11 3.09 -11.84
C PHE A 66 -7.79 4.42 -12.54
N SER A 67 -7.10 4.44 -13.69
CA SER A 67 -6.93 5.66 -14.50
C SER A 67 -8.18 6.04 -15.29
N GLN A 68 -9.24 5.24 -15.25
CA GLN A 68 -10.53 5.55 -15.85
C GLN A 68 -11.65 5.38 -14.80
N VAL A 69 -12.09 6.49 -14.22
CA VAL A 69 -13.44 6.60 -13.66
C VAL A 69 -14.13 7.62 -14.55
N PRO A 70 -15.15 7.21 -15.32
CA PRO A 70 -16.45 6.92 -14.71
C PRO A 70 -17.16 5.67 -15.25
N HIS A 71 -17.76 4.90 -14.34
CA HIS A 71 -19.01 4.19 -14.59
C HIS A 71 -19.92 4.31 -13.36
#